data_AF-A0AAF0PDV8-F1
#
_entry.id   AF-A0AAF0PDV8-F1
#
_cell.length_a   1.000
_cell.length_b   1.000
_cell.length_c   1.000
_cell.angle_alpha   90.00
_cell.angle_beta   90.00
_cell.angle_gamma   90.00
#
_symmetry.space_group_name_H-M   'P 1'
#
loop_
_entity.id
_entity.type
_entity.pdbx_description
1 polymer ?
#
loop_
_entity_poly.entity_id
_entity_poly.type
_entity_poly.pdbx_seq_one_letter_code
_entity_poly.pdbx_strand_id
1 'polypeptide(L)'
;MTDRSDADGPADVPSITPVALAERLRTGAELTVLDVRDRDEFERWHLAGEGVEAVQIPHMKFVQAQATGGVTDLAADLEEPILAVCGHGEASAHAVSLLRDAGIDAANLAGGMDAWADLYLARELPVDAPATVVQYDRPSSGCLAYAIYSDGEAAVIDPLRAFADRYAADADDRGATLEYAIDTHVHADHVSGVRTLADRTDVTAVVPAGATDRGLAFEAATVSDGDELQVGDATLTVVATPGHTSESVSVRLAGDDAGPLFTGDTLFLEGIGRPDLERGDEGAAAAAEALYETLQNHVLAFPDDTTIAPGHYGDAAESRADGTYAARLGDLRDRLEALSMNDREFLAHATSDLPPRPSNHERIVAANLGHEAIDDETAFELELGPNNCAVAD
;
A
#
# COMPACT_ATOMS: atom_id res chain seq x y z
N MET A 1 -11.31 -1.25 -20.86
CA MET A 1 -10.60 0.00 -21.22
C MET A 1 -9.12 -0.32 -21.14
N THR A 2 -8.27 0.10 -22.06
CA THR A 2 -6.86 -0.36 -22.12
C THR A 2 -6.15 -0.09 -20.79
N ASP A 3 -5.77 -1.15 -20.10
CA ASP A 3 -4.97 -1.10 -18.89
C ASP A 3 -3.66 -0.36 -19.21
N ARG A 4 -3.38 0.75 -18.51
CA ARG A 4 -2.12 1.48 -18.68
C ARG A 4 -0.91 0.67 -18.18
N SER A 5 -1.14 -0.49 -17.56
CA SER A 5 -0.09 -1.44 -17.15
C SER A 5 0.55 -2.20 -18.33
N ASP A 6 -0.07 -2.18 -19.51
CA ASP A 6 0.44 -2.75 -20.78
C ASP A 6 1.27 -1.73 -21.59
N ALA A 7 2.01 -0.84 -20.92
CA ALA A 7 2.92 0.06 -21.61
C ALA A 7 3.97 -0.77 -22.38
N ASP A 8 3.86 -0.82 -23.71
CA ASP A 8 4.92 -1.36 -24.57
C ASP A 8 6.15 -0.42 -24.46
N GLY A 9 7.32 -1.00 -24.20
CA GLY A 9 8.58 -0.25 -24.22
C GLY A 9 8.87 0.36 -25.60
N PRO A 10 9.83 1.30 -25.71
CA PRO A 10 10.24 1.81 -27.02
C PRO A 10 10.65 0.65 -27.93
N ALA A 11 10.10 0.65 -29.15
CA ALA A 11 10.34 -0.42 -30.12
C ALA A 11 11.84 -0.70 -30.26
N ASP A 12 12.22 -1.98 -30.16
CA ASP A 12 13.59 -2.54 -30.24
C ASP A 12 14.44 -2.56 -28.95
N VAL A 13 13.96 -2.11 -27.79
CA VAL A 13 14.70 -2.24 -26.51
C VAL A 13 14.06 -3.31 -25.60
N PRO A 14 14.83 -4.32 -25.10
CA PRO A 14 14.32 -5.29 -24.13
C PRO A 14 13.71 -4.58 -22.92
N SER A 15 12.43 -4.81 -22.67
CA SER A 15 11.67 -4.15 -21.62
C SER A 15 10.84 -5.14 -20.79
N ILE A 16 10.59 -4.79 -19.53
CA ILE A 16 9.74 -5.52 -18.60
C ILE A 16 8.60 -4.58 -18.19
N THR A 17 7.36 -5.08 -18.15
CA THR A 17 6.20 -4.29 -17.70
C THR A 17 6.18 -4.19 -16.17
N PRO A 18 5.52 -3.18 -15.58
CA PRO A 18 5.35 -3.10 -14.13
C PRO A 18 4.74 -4.36 -13.52
N VAL A 19 3.73 -4.98 -14.18
CA VAL A 19 3.12 -6.24 -13.73
C VAL A 19 4.15 -7.35 -13.65
N ALA A 20 4.96 -7.55 -14.69
CA ALA A 20 5.98 -8.58 -14.72
C ALA A 20 7.10 -8.34 -13.69
N LEU A 21 7.40 -7.07 -13.39
CA LEU A 21 8.33 -6.71 -12.31
C LEU A 21 7.74 -7.05 -10.93
N ALA A 22 6.48 -6.68 -10.67
CA ALA A 22 5.80 -6.99 -9.42
C ALA A 22 5.73 -8.51 -9.18
N GLU A 23 5.45 -9.30 -10.22
CA GLU A 23 5.47 -10.76 -10.13
C GLU A 23 6.87 -11.30 -9.79
N ARG A 24 7.93 -10.77 -10.40
CA ARG A 24 9.32 -11.18 -10.12
C ARG A 24 9.70 -10.91 -8.67
N LEU A 25 9.47 -9.67 -8.21
CA LEU A 25 9.77 -9.25 -6.83
C LEU A 25 9.02 -10.12 -5.82
N ARG A 26 7.71 -10.34 -6.03
CA ARG A 26 6.89 -11.20 -5.17
C ARG A 26 7.39 -12.65 -5.11
N THR A 27 8.07 -13.14 -6.15
CA THR A 27 8.68 -14.49 -6.17
C THR A 27 10.13 -14.53 -5.69
N GLY A 28 10.64 -13.45 -5.11
CA GLY A 28 11.99 -13.37 -4.55
C GLY A 28 13.10 -13.26 -5.60
N ALA A 29 12.84 -12.60 -6.72
CA ALA A 29 13.87 -12.36 -7.73
C ALA A 29 14.91 -11.36 -7.21
N GLU A 30 16.19 -11.71 -7.35
CA GLU A 30 17.30 -10.78 -7.10
C GLU A 30 17.60 -9.99 -8.38
N LEU A 31 17.69 -8.66 -8.29
CA LEU A 31 18.08 -7.80 -9.41
C LEU A 31 18.77 -6.51 -8.97
N THR A 32 19.63 -6.00 -9.84
CA THR A 32 20.18 -4.65 -9.71
C THR A 32 19.29 -3.65 -10.44
N VAL A 33 18.76 -2.66 -9.72
CA VAL A 33 18.02 -1.53 -10.30
C VAL A 33 19.00 -0.39 -10.59
N LEU A 34 19.27 -0.15 -11.86
CA LEU A 34 20.04 0.99 -12.34
C LEU A 34 19.12 2.19 -12.54
N ASP A 35 19.09 3.10 -11.56
CA ASP A 35 18.33 4.33 -11.66
C ASP A 35 19.14 5.42 -12.37
N VAL A 36 18.65 5.85 -13.55
CA VAL A 36 19.32 6.87 -14.36
C VAL A 36 18.76 8.28 -14.18
N ARG A 37 17.82 8.48 -13.24
CA ARG A 37 17.34 9.81 -12.83
C ARG A 37 18.43 10.58 -12.10
N ASP A 38 18.22 11.87 -11.86
CA ASP A 38 19.14 12.65 -11.05
C ASP A 38 19.07 12.26 -9.57
N ARG A 39 20.13 12.59 -8.81
CA ARG A 39 20.29 12.18 -7.42
C ARG A 39 19.11 12.60 -6.53
N ASP A 40 18.61 13.82 -6.73
CA ASP A 40 17.48 14.35 -5.95
C ASP A 40 16.17 13.60 -6.24
N GLU A 41 16.01 13.02 -7.43
CA GLU A 41 14.85 12.19 -7.76
C GLU A 41 14.96 10.82 -7.09
N PHE A 42 16.15 10.20 -7.15
CA PHE A 42 16.45 8.91 -6.52
C PHE A 42 16.35 8.98 -4.98
N GLU A 43 16.90 10.02 -4.37
CA GLU A 43 16.85 10.21 -2.91
C GLU A 43 15.43 10.52 -2.42
N ARG A 44 14.59 11.17 -3.25
CA ARG A 44 13.16 11.35 -2.92
C ARG A 44 12.44 10.00 -2.85
N TRP A 45 12.64 9.15 -3.85
CA TRP A 45 12.17 7.77 -3.81
C TRP A 45 12.83 6.95 -4.93
N HIS A 46 12.97 5.65 -4.71
CA HIS A 46 13.46 4.70 -5.71
C HIS A 46 12.88 3.31 -5.42
N LEU A 47 13.02 2.40 -6.38
CA LEU A 47 12.64 1.00 -6.18
C LEU A 47 13.64 0.37 -5.21
N ALA A 48 13.13 -0.07 -4.06
CA ALA A 48 13.86 -0.77 -3.03
C ALA A 48 13.02 -1.97 -2.57
N GLY A 49 13.65 -2.89 -1.83
CA GLY A 49 12.99 -4.07 -1.28
C GLY A 49 13.96 -5.24 -1.12
N GLU A 50 13.48 -6.33 -0.54
CA GLU A 50 14.26 -7.57 -0.47
C GLU A 50 14.64 -8.06 -1.88
N GLY A 51 15.91 -8.40 -2.08
CA GLY A 51 16.44 -8.83 -3.38
C GLY A 51 16.71 -7.69 -4.38
N VAL A 52 16.49 -6.43 -4.01
CA VAL A 52 16.76 -5.28 -4.89
C VAL A 52 18.02 -4.54 -4.46
N GLU A 53 19.02 -4.47 -5.35
CA GLU A 53 20.16 -3.57 -5.20
C GLU A 53 19.96 -2.33 -6.07
N ALA A 54 19.65 -1.18 -5.46
CA ALA A 54 19.45 0.06 -6.20
C ALA A 54 20.76 0.86 -6.35
N VAL A 55 21.15 1.15 -7.60
CA VAL A 55 22.35 1.93 -7.93
C VAL A 55 21.98 3.13 -8.79
N GLN A 56 22.39 4.33 -8.36
CA GLN A 56 22.09 5.57 -9.06
C GLN A 56 23.27 6.01 -9.96
N ILE A 57 23.01 6.13 -11.27
CA ILE A 57 23.98 6.64 -12.25
C ILE A 57 23.23 7.56 -13.24
N PRO A 58 23.36 8.90 -13.14
CA PRO A 58 22.60 9.82 -13.97
C PRO A 58 22.75 9.53 -15.47
N HIS A 59 21.65 9.64 -16.23
CA HIS A 59 21.64 9.42 -17.69
C HIS A 59 22.71 10.22 -18.43
N MET A 60 23.03 11.42 -17.97
CA MET A 60 24.10 12.25 -18.55
C MET A 60 25.48 11.58 -18.54
N LYS A 61 25.75 10.63 -17.62
CA LYS A 61 26.98 9.82 -17.64
C LYS A 61 26.96 8.82 -18.80
N PHE A 62 25.82 8.20 -19.10
CA PHE A 62 25.66 7.31 -20.25
C PHE A 62 25.84 8.06 -21.58
N VAL A 63 25.29 9.27 -21.70
CA VAL A 63 25.50 10.14 -22.87
C VAL A 63 26.99 10.48 -23.05
N GLN A 64 27.71 10.77 -21.97
CA GLN A 64 29.15 11.01 -22.02
C GLN A 64 29.94 9.76 -22.39
N ALA A 65 29.60 8.62 -21.79
CA ALA A 65 30.24 7.33 -22.05
C ALA A 65 30.05 6.84 -23.49
N GLN A 66 28.89 7.11 -24.10
CA GLN A 66 28.68 6.83 -25.53
C GLN A 66 29.67 7.60 -26.41
N ALA A 67 29.97 8.86 -26.07
CA ALA A 67 30.91 9.69 -26.83
C ALA A 67 32.38 9.30 -26.61
N THR A 68 32.72 8.75 -25.45
CA THR A 68 34.10 8.42 -25.05
C THR A 68 34.44 6.92 -25.12
N GLY A 69 33.45 6.05 -25.31
CA GLY A 69 33.60 4.59 -25.28
C GLY A 69 33.68 3.98 -23.88
N GLY A 70 33.14 4.64 -22.86
CA GLY A 70 33.27 4.27 -21.43
C GLY A 70 32.05 3.55 -20.82
N VAL A 71 31.19 2.93 -21.62
CA VAL A 71 29.92 2.34 -21.12
C VAL A 71 30.18 1.14 -20.19
N THR A 72 31.17 0.30 -20.51
CA THR A 72 31.56 -0.85 -19.68
C THR A 72 32.09 -0.41 -18.31
N ASP A 73 32.74 0.75 -18.23
CA ASP A 73 33.28 1.28 -16.97
C ASP A 73 32.14 1.76 -16.04
N LEU A 74 31.04 2.25 -16.60
CA LEU A 74 29.86 2.65 -15.81
C LEU A 74 29.12 1.46 -15.19
N ALA A 75 29.19 0.30 -15.83
CA ALA A 75 28.51 -0.92 -15.42
C ALA A 75 29.42 -1.93 -14.71
N ALA A 76 30.68 -1.58 -14.46
CA ALA A 76 31.69 -2.50 -13.94
C ALA A 76 31.34 -3.07 -12.56
N ASP A 77 30.58 -2.31 -11.77
CA ASP A 77 30.17 -2.67 -10.40
C ASP A 77 28.69 -3.09 -10.32
N LEU A 78 27.99 -3.26 -11.45
CA LEU A 78 26.59 -3.69 -11.47
C LEU A 78 26.50 -5.21 -11.60
N GLU A 79 25.68 -5.84 -10.76
CA GLU A 79 25.39 -7.28 -10.86
C GLU A 79 24.23 -7.53 -11.86
N GLU A 80 24.32 -8.62 -12.61
CA GLU A 80 23.24 -9.04 -13.52
C GLU A 80 22.24 -9.94 -12.77
N PRO A 81 20.92 -9.82 -13.00
CA PRO A 81 20.27 -9.05 -14.06
C PRO A 81 20.07 -7.56 -13.73
N ILE A 82 20.29 -6.68 -14.73
CA ILE A 82 20.12 -5.23 -14.58
C ILE A 82 18.75 -4.78 -15.09
N LEU A 83 17.98 -4.08 -14.25
CA LEU A 83 16.79 -3.33 -14.66
C LEU A 83 17.09 -1.84 -14.61
N ALA A 84 17.13 -1.17 -15.76
CA ALA A 84 17.29 0.28 -15.81
C ALA A 84 15.93 0.98 -15.69
N VAL A 85 15.89 2.02 -14.86
CA VAL A 85 14.68 2.83 -14.62
C VAL A 85 14.98 4.33 -14.79
N CYS A 86 14.00 5.05 -15.31
CA CYS A 86 13.91 6.51 -15.19
C CYS A 86 12.46 6.91 -14.95
N GLY A 87 12.11 8.20 -14.92
CA GLY A 87 10.71 8.65 -14.71
C GLY A 87 9.71 7.97 -15.65
N HIS A 88 9.95 8.07 -16.97
CA HIS A 88 8.98 7.64 -18.00
C HIS A 88 9.47 6.46 -18.88
N GLY A 89 10.64 5.88 -18.58
CA GLY A 89 11.22 4.77 -19.34
C GLY A 89 12.05 5.16 -20.59
N GLU A 90 12.04 6.41 -21.03
CA GLU A 90 12.76 6.85 -22.25
C GLU A 90 14.29 6.91 -22.05
N ALA A 91 14.72 7.57 -20.98
CA ALA A 91 16.14 7.75 -20.68
C ALA A 91 16.81 6.41 -20.29
N SER A 92 16.10 5.57 -19.53
CA SER A 92 16.54 4.23 -19.19
C SER A 92 16.60 3.32 -20.41
N ALA A 93 15.67 3.41 -21.36
CA ALA A 93 15.76 2.66 -22.61
C ALA A 93 17.00 3.03 -23.43
N HIS A 94 17.38 4.31 -23.47
CA HIS A 94 18.65 4.73 -24.09
C HIS A 94 19.86 4.11 -23.37
N ALA A 95 19.88 4.12 -22.03
CA ALA A 95 20.96 3.49 -21.26
C ALA A 95 21.03 1.97 -21.52
N VAL A 96 19.89 1.29 -21.58
CA VAL A 96 19.80 -0.15 -21.90
C VAL A 96 20.34 -0.45 -23.29
N SER A 97 20.01 0.36 -24.31
CA SER A 97 20.58 0.19 -25.65
C SER A 97 22.12 0.23 -25.61
N LEU A 98 22.69 1.17 -24.87
CA LEU A 98 24.15 1.30 -24.75
C LEU A 98 24.79 0.12 -24.01
N LEU A 99 24.16 -0.35 -22.92
CA LEU A 99 24.62 -1.52 -22.18
C LEU A 99 24.58 -2.78 -23.05
N ARG A 100 23.50 -2.96 -23.82
CA ARG A 100 23.32 -4.09 -24.74
C ARG A 100 24.33 -4.07 -25.89
N ASP A 101 24.60 -2.90 -26.47
CA ASP A 101 25.64 -2.73 -27.50
C ASP A 101 27.04 -3.07 -26.94
N ALA A 102 27.25 -2.86 -25.64
CA ALA A 102 28.47 -3.26 -24.92
C ALA A 102 28.47 -4.74 -24.46
N GLY A 103 27.40 -5.50 -24.73
CA GLY A 103 27.28 -6.92 -24.40
C GLY A 103 26.79 -7.24 -22.98
N ILE A 104 26.22 -6.26 -22.27
CA ILE A 104 25.73 -6.39 -20.88
C ILE A 104 24.21 -6.67 -20.88
N ASP A 105 23.76 -7.63 -20.08
CA ASP A 105 22.33 -7.98 -19.99
C ASP A 105 21.56 -6.95 -19.15
N ALA A 106 20.81 -6.07 -19.82
CA ALA A 106 19.96 -5.08 -19.16
C ALA A 106 18.56 -5.00 -19.78
N ALA A 107 17.54 -4.74 -18.97
CA ALA A 107 16.18 -4.49 -19.43
C ALA A 107 15.71 -3.11 -18.97
N ASN A 108 14.80 -2.49 -19.73
CA ASN A 108 14.15 -1.26 -19.37
C ASN A 108 12.84 -1.54 -18.61
N LEU A 109 12.51 -0.73 -17.60
CA LEU A 109 11.14 -0.71 -17.07
C LEU A 109 10.23 0.09 -18.01
N ALA A 110 9.27 -0.59 -18.61
CA ALA A 110 8.35 0.04 -19.54
C ALA A 110 7.46 1.07 -18.83
N GLY A 111 7.38 2.29 -19.37
CA GLY A 111 6.73 3.43 -18.72
C GLY A 111 7.48 4.01 -17.51
N GLY A 112 8.62 3.43 -17.12
CA GLY A 112 9.46 3.92 -16.05
C GLY A 112 8.83 3.84 -14.65
N MET A 113 9.34 4.67 -13.76
CA MET A 113 8.93 4.77 -12.36
C MET A 113 7.49 5.30 -12.23
N ASP A 114 7.01 6.10 -13.16
CA ASP A 114 5.62 6.58 -13.16
C ASP A 114 4.65 5.42 -13.37
N ALA A 115 4.92 4.55 -14.35
CA ALA A 115 4.10 3.35 -14.58
C ALA A 115 4.20 2.32 -13.44
N TRP A 116 5.31 2.30 -12.69
CA TRP A 116 5.42 1.51 -11.46
C TRP A 116 4.56 2.08 -10.33
N ALA A 117 4.57 3.40 -10.15
CA ALA A 117 3.76 4.07 -9.14
C ALA A 117 2.25 4.06 -9.46
N ASP A 118 1.89 3.98 -10.73
CA ASP A 118 0.52 3.80 -11.23
C ASP A 118 0.05 2.34 -11.24
N LEU A 119 0.92 1.38 -10.94
CA LEU A 119 0.55 -0.03 -10.93
C LEU A 119 -0.42 -0.33 -9.78
N TYR A 120 -1.59 -0.86 -10.14
CA TYR A 120 -2.58 -1.29 -9.17
C TYR A 120 -3.14 -2.65 -9.57
N LEU A 121 -2.88 -3.66 -8.77
CA LEU A 121 -3.22 -5.05 -9.03
C LEU A 121 -4.50 -5.37 -8.29
N ALA A 122 -5.42 -6.10 -8.92
CA ALA A 122 -6.66 -6.54 -8.28
C ALA A 122 -6.71 -8.07 -8.30
N ARG A 123 -6.86 -8.68 -7.12
CA ARG A 123 -6.90 -10.13 -6.93
C ARG A 123 -8.08 -10.48 -6.04
N GLU A 124 -8.80 -11.54 -6.37
CA GLU A 124 -9.82 -12.06 -5.47
C GLU A 124 -9.13 -12.64 -4.23
N LEU A 125 -9.55 -12.19 -3.05
CA LEU A 125 -9.13 -12.74 -1.76
C LEU A 125 -10.11 -13.86 -1.40
N PRO A 126 -9.68 -15.14 -1.40
CA PRO A 126 -10.55 -16.23 -1.01
C PRO A 126 -10.90 -16.13 0.47
N VAL A 127 -12.18 -15.93 0.76
CA VAL A 127 -12.74 -15.81 2.12
C VAL A 127 -13.97 -16.68 2.29
N ASP A 128 -14.23 -17.06 3.54
CA ASP A 128 -15.45 -17.78 3.91
C ASP A 128 -16.53 -16.79 4.38
N ALA A 129 -17.16 -16.13 3.40
CA ALA A 129 -18.19 -15.11 3.62
C ALA A 129 -19.21 -15.11 2.46
N PRO A 130 -20.45 -14.64 2.66
CA PRO A 130 -21.45 -14.50 1.61
C PRO A 130 -21.19 -13.27 0.70
N ALA A 131 -19.94 -13.08 0.30
CA ALA A 131 -19.51 -11.98 -0.55
C ALA A 131 -18.24 -12.37 -1.34
N THR A 132 -18.05 -11.74 -2.49
CA THR A 132 -16.76 -11.75 -3.18
C THR A 132 -15.91 -10.61 -2.64
N VAL A 133 -14.67 -10.90 -2.23
CA VAL A 133 -13.72 -9.89 -1.77
C VAL A 133 -12.59 -9.78 -2.79
N VAL A 134 -12.33 -8.56 -3.24
CA VAL A 134 -11.20 -8.22 -4.10
C VAL A 134 -10.22 -7.40 -3.28
N GLN A 135 -8.99 -7.88 -3.14
CA GLN A 135 -7.87 -7.10 -2.63
C GLN A 135 -7.23 -6.36 -3.79
N TYR A 136 -7.08 -5.06 -3.62
CA TYR A 136 -6.27 -4.23 -4.48
C TYR A 136 -4.93 -3.98 -3.82
N ASP A 137 -3.87 -4.01 -4.62
CA ASP A 137 -2.47 -3.95 -4.20
C ASP A 137 -1.76 -2.88 -5.04
N ARG A 138 -1.14 -1.90 -4.39
CA ARG A 138 -0.25 -0.93 -5.02
C ARG A 138 1.21 -1.26 -4.66
N PRO A 139 1.94 -2.01 -5.50
CA PRO A 139 3.27 -2.52 -5.13
C PRO A 139 4.31 -1.45 -4.83
N SER A 140 4.15 -0.24 -5.38
CA SER A 140 5.09 0.86 -5.17
C SER A 140 5.07 1.44 -3.77
N SER A 141 3.92 1.36 -3.06
CA SER A 141 3.75 1.90 -1.72
C SER A 141 3.44 0.83 -0.67
N GLY A 142 3.00 -0.35 -1.08
CA GLY A 142 2.53 -1.41 -0.18
C GLY A 142 1.10 -1.21 0.31
N CYS A 143 0.35 -0.24 -0.24
CA CYS A 143 -1.05 -0.02 0.13
C CYS A 143 -1.94 -1.16 -0.35
N LEU A 144 -2.87 -1.55 0.52
CA LEU A 144 -3.94 -2.49 0.25
C LEU A 144 -5.30 -1.80 0.42
N ALA A 145 -6.21 -2.05 -0.50
CA ALA A 145 -7.61 -1.70 -0.38
C ALA A 145 -8.47 -2.93 -0.66
N TYR A 146 -9.74 -2.90 -0.24
CA TYR A 146 -10.62 -4.05 -0.41
C TYR A 146 -11.97 -3.64 -0.97
N ALA A 147 -12.42 -4.27 -2.06
CA ALA A 147 -13.82 -4.20 -2.46
C ALA A 147 -14.57 -5.47 -2.06
N ILE A 148 -15.75 -5.29 -1.51
CA ILE A 148 -16.68 -6.35 -1.10
C ILE A 148 -17.89 -6.25 -2.00
N TYR A 149 -18.28 -7.36 -2.63
CA TYR A 149 -19.44 -7.44 -3.52
C TYR A 149 -20.43 -8.50 -3.01
N SER A 150 -21.70 -8.14 -2.84
CA SER A 150 -22.76 -9.06 -2.46
C SER A 150 -24.11 -8.56 -2.97
N ASP A 151 -24.94 -9.46 -3.51
CA ASP A 151 -26.28 -9.22 -4.09
C ASP A 151 -26.46 -7.91 -4.90
N GLY A 152 -25.49 -7.57 -5.75
CA GLY A 152 -25.58 -6.36 -6.60
C GLY A 152 -25.25 -5.04 -5.88
N GLU A 153 -24.72 -5.11 -4.67
CA GLU A 153 -24.16 -3.99 -3.92
C GLU A 153 -22.67 -4.20 -3.66
N ALA A 154 -21.97 -3.10 -3.41
CA ALA A 154 -20.55 -3.09 -3.13
C ALA A 154 -20.16 -2.09 -2.05
N ALA A 155 -19.08 -2.39 -1.34
CA ALA A 155 -18.35 -1.43 -0.51
C ALA A 155 -16.87 -1.48 -0.84
N VAL A 156 -16.17 -0.36 -0.68
CA VAL A 156 -14.71 -0.30 -0.73
C VAL A 156 -14.14 0.18 0.60
N ILE A 157 -13.12 -0.49 1.10
CA ILE A 157 -12.39 -0.19 2.33
C ILE A 157 -11.00 0.35 1.95
N ASP A 158 -10.62 1.46 2.56
CA ASP A 158 -9.38 2.22 2.34
C ASP A 158 -9.11 2.54 0.85
N PRO A 159 -10.08 3.13 0.12
CA PRO A 159 -9.87 3.45 -1.29
C PRO A 159 -8.76 4.49 -1.45
N LEU A 160 -7.85 4.29 -2.40
CA LEU A 160 -6.83 5.28 -2.76
C LEU A 160 -7.41 6.29 -3.77
N ARG A 161 -7.16 7.59 -3.56
CA ARG A 161 -7.64 8.63 -4.46
C ARG A 161 -7.16 8.44 -5.89
N ALA A 162 -5.90 8.07 -6.09
CA ALA A 162 -5.31 7.86 -7.41
C ALA A 162 -6.09 6.83 -8.27
N PHE A 163 -6.82 5.92 -7.62
CA PHE A 163 -7.57 4.85 -8.26
C PHE A 163 -9.08 4.94 -8.03
N ALA A 164 -9.60 6.10 -7.60
CA ALA A 164 -11.03 6.28 -7.29
C ALA A 164 -11.93 5.84 -8.46
N ASP A 165 -11.63 6.24 -9.69
CA ASP A 165 -12.44 5.88 -10.86
C ASP A 165 -12.46 4.37 -11.14
N ARG A 166 -11.42 3.65 -10.72
CA ARG A 166 -11.32 2.20 -10.92
C ARG A 166 -12.29 1.44 -10.05
N TYR A 167 -12.47 1.81 -8.78
CA TYR A 167 -13.43 1.10 -7.91
C TYR A 167 -14.86 1.20 -8.44
N ALA A 168 -15.25 2.37 -8.94
CA ALA A 168 -16.54 2.58 -9.58
C ALA A 168 -16.70 1.73 -10.84
N ALA A 169 -15.68 1.73 -11.72
CA ALA A 169 -15.69 0.91 -12.93
C ALA A 169 -15.72 -0.60 -12.63
N ASP A 170 -14.97 -1.06 -11.63
CA ASP A 170 -14.92 -2.47 -11.22
C ASP A 170 -16.24 -2.94 -10.61
N ALA A 171 -16.99 -2.04 -9.93
CA ALA A 171 -18.34 -2.30 -9.46
C ALA A 171 -19.34 -2.37 -10.61
N ASP A 172 -19.30 -1.41 -11.55
CA ASP A 172 -20.15 -1.40 -12.75
C ASP A 172 -19.95 -2.66 -13.60
N ASP A 173 -18.71 -3.09 -13.82
CA ASP A 173 -18.36 -4.30 -14.58
C ASP A 173 -18.90 -5.58 -13.91
N ARG A 174 -19.12 -5.55 -12.60
CA ARG A 174 -19.74 -6.62 -11.81
C ARG A 174 -21.25 -6.46 -11.66
N GLY A 175 -21.84 -5.39 -12.21
CA GLY A 175 -23.26 -5.08 -12.08
C GLY A 175 -23.65 -4.76 -10.63
N ALA A 176 -22.73 -4.19 -9.86
CA ALA A 176 -22.95 -3.82 -8.46
C ALA A 176 -22.96 -2.29 -8.28
N THR A 177 -23.78 -1.80 -7.36
CA THR A 177 -23.81 -0.38 -6.96
C THR A 177 -22.85 -0.18 -5.79
N LEU A 178 -21.94 0.80 -5.88
CA LEU A 178 -21.05 1.14 -4.78
C LEU A 178 -21.80 1.96 -3.71
N GLU A 179 -22.16 1.32 -2.61
CA GLU A 179 -22.94 1.90 -1.51
C GLU A 179 -22.08 2.63 -0.48
N TYR A 180 -20.90 2.07 -0.16
CA TYR A 180 -19.99 2.63 0.84
C TYR A 180 -18.55 2.76 0.35
N ALA A 181 -17.90 3.85 0.73
CA ALA A 181 -16.46 4.03 0.70
C ALA A 181 -16.00 4.32 2.13
N ILE A 182 -15.22 3.41 2.73
CA ILE A 182 -14.96 3.35 4.15
C ILE A 182 -13.47 3.55 4.39
N ASP A 183 -13.07 4.53 5.19
CA ASP A 183 -11.71 4.57 5.75
C ASP A 183 -11.68 3.89 7.12
N THR A 184 -10.65 3.08 7.37
CA THR A 184 -10.35 2.47 8.67
C THR A 184 -9.80 3.50 9.66
N HIS A 185 -9.09 4.50 9.16
CA HIS A 185 -8.51 5.58 9.95
C HIS A 185 -8.18 6.79 9.05
N VAL A 186 -7.81 7.92 9.64
CA VAL A 186 -7.28 9.05 8.87
C VAL A 186 -5.84 8.74 8.46
N HIS A 187 -5.69 8.25 7.22
CA HIS A 187 -4.42 7.83 6.61
C HIS A 187 -3.37 8.96 6.60
N ALA A 188 -2.11 8.56 6.71
CA ALA A 188 -0.96 9.47 6.82
C ALA A 188 0.08 9.28 5.69
N ASP A 189 -0.19 8.35 4.79
CA ASP A 189 0.72 7.76 3.82
C ASP A 189 0.13 7.83 2.40
N HIS A 190 -1.20 7.85 2.27
CA HIS A 190 -1.90 8.10 1.01
C HIS A 190 -3.10 9.05 1.16
N VAL A 191 -3.48 9.70 0.06
CA VAL A 191 -4.71 10.51 0.02
C VAL A 191 -5.90 9.59 -0.19
N SER A 192 -6.82 9.62 0.75
CA SER A 192 -8.03 8.80 0.72
C SER A 192 -8.94 9.17 -0.46
N GLY A 193 -9.48 8.12 -1.06
CA GLY A 193 -10.46 8.14 -2.13
C GLY A 193 -11.89 8.33 -1.64
N VAL A 194 -12.20 8.26 -0.33
CA VAL A 194 -13.60 8.27 0.15
C VAL A 194 -14.35 9.53 -0.28
N ARG A 195 -13.72 10.70 -0.14
CA ARG A 195 -14.30 11.97 -0.60
C ARG A 195 -14.40 12.03 -2.12
N THR A 196 -13.36 11.58 -2.81
CA THR A 196 -13.31 11.61 -4.28
C THR A 196 -14.40 10.73 -4.89
N LEU A 197 -14.64 9.56 -4.31
CA LEU A 197 -15.72 8.67 -4.71
C LEU A 197 -17.09 9.31 -4.42
N ALA A 198 -17.31 9.84 -3.21
CA ALA A 198 -18.57 10.51 -2.85
C ALA A 198 -18.86 11.77 -3.67
N ASP A 199 -17.83 12.48 -4.15
CA ASP A 199 -17.99 13.63 -5.05
C ASP A 199 -18.35 13.22 -6.49
N ARG A 200 -17.98 12.01 -6.91
CA ARG A 200 -18.11 11.52 -8.30
C ARG A 200 -19.27 10.55 -8.49
N THR A 201 -19.75 9.91 -7.43
CA THR A 201 -20.83 8.91 -7.43
C THR A 201 -21.84 9.21 -6.32
N ASP A 202 -22.83 8.33 -6.14
CA ASP A 202 -23.81 8.43 -5.05
C ASP A 202 -23.37 7.62 -3.80
N VAL A 203 -22.10 7.21 -3.71
CA VAL A 203 -21.58 6.42 -2.59
C VAL A 203 -21.62 7.22 -1.28
N THR A 204 -21.87 6.51 -0.17
CA THR A 204 -21.72 7.09 1.17
C THR A 204 -20.25 7.04 1.60
N ALA A 205 -19.62 8.19 1.79
CA ALA A 205 -18.34 8.27 2.48
C ALA A 205 -18.53 7.95 3.97
N VAL A 206 -17.74 7.01 4.49
CA VAL A 206 -17.78 6.53 5.87
C VAL A 206 -16.40 6.67 6.50
N VAL A 207 -16.33 7.26 7.68
CA VAL A 207 -15.09 7.42 8.46
C VAL A 207 -15.34 7.05 9.92
N PRO A 208 -14.30 6.75 10.72
CA PRO A 208 -14.48 6.53 12.15
C PRO A 208 -14.99 7.79 12.84
N ALA A 209 -15.86 7.64 13.85
CA ALA A 209 -16.44 8.78 14.57
C ALA A 209 -15.39 9.71 15.18
N GLY A 210 -14.27 9.15 15.67
CA GLY A 210 -13.15 9.92 16.20
C GLY A 210 -12.44 10.83 15.18
N ALA A 211 -12.64 10.63 13.87
CA ALA A 211 -12.15 11.56 12.85
C ALA A 211 -12.76 12.97 13.04
N THR A 212 -13.97 13.06 13.58
CA THR A 212 -14.60 14.35 13.94
C THR A 212 -13.78 15.09 14.99
N ASP A 213 -13.30 14.38 16.03
CA ASP A 213 -12.45 14.95 17.08
C ASP A 213 -11.06 15.35 16.55
N ARG A 214 -10.64 14.74 15.43
CA ARG A 214 -9.43 15.11 14.69
C ARG A 214 -9.60 16.27 13.72
N GLY A 215 -10.83 16.80 13.56
CA GLY A 215 -11.09 18.01 12.79
C GLY A 215 -11.69 17.80 11.41
N LEU A 216 -12.35 16.67 11.14
CA LEU A 216 -13.03 16.39 9.88
C LEU A 216 -13.81 17.61 9.33
N ALA A 217 -13.45 18.04 8.12
CA ALA A 217 -13.94 19.27 7.49
C ALA A 217 -14.74 19.04 6.19
N PHE A 218 -15.27 17.82 6.00
CA PHE A 218 -16.22 17.48 4.94
C PHE A 218 -17.34 16.58 5.49
N GLU A 219 -18.42 16.45 4.75
CA GLU A 219 -19.56 15.62 5.14
C GLU A 219 -19.23 14.13 4.90
N ALA A 220 -19.34 13.32 5.95
CA ALA A 220 -19.22 11.87 5.90
C ALA A 220 -20.13 11.24 6.97
N ALA A 221 -20.58 10.01 6.72
CA ALA A 221 -21.16 9.19 7.77
C ALA A 221 -20.05 8.75 8.74
N THR A 222 -20.37 8.71 10.03
CA THR A 222 -19.44 8.28 11.06
C THR A 222 -19.85 6.95 11.66
N VAL A 223 -18.89 6.07 11.88
CA VAL A 223 -19.11 4.77 12.53
C VAL A 223 -18.34 4.63 13.84
N SER A 224 -18.90 3.87 14.77
CA SER A 224 -18.34 3.50 16.08
C SER A 224 -18.31 1.99 16.25
N ASP A 225 -17.66 1.51 17.31
CA ASP A 225 -17.63 0.10 17.68
C ASP A 225 -19.03 -0.53 17.68
N GLY A 226 -19.17 -1.67 17.00
CA GLY A 226 -20.41 -2.42 16.88
C GLY A 226 -21.41 -1.89 15.85
N ASP A 227 -21.15 -0.76 15.19
CA ASP A 227 -22.00 -0.31 14.09
C ASP A 227 -21.91 -1.29 12.90
N GLU A 228 -23.03 -1.45 12.19
CA GLU A 228 -23.15 -2.36 11.05
C GLU A 228 -23.50 -1.61 9.78
N LEU A 229 -22.82 -1.96 8.68
CA LEU A 229 -23.10 -1.50 7.32
C LEU A 229 -23.54 -2.72 6.49
N GLN A 230 -24.70 -2.63 5.83
CA GLN A 230 -25.26 -3.71 5.03
C GLN A 230 -24.86 -3.54 3.57
N VAL A 231 -24.27 -4.58 2.97
CA VAL A 231 -23.88 -4.61 1.56
C VAL A 231 -24.51 -5.85 0.95
N GLY A 232 -25.66 -5.69 0.28
CA GLY A 232 -26.47 -6.79 -0.22
C GLY A 232 -26.86 -7.74 0.92
N ASP A 233 -26.45 -9.01 0.81
CA ASP A 233 -26.66 -10.03 1.85
C ASP A 233 -25.53 -10.06 2.90
N ALA A 234 -24.46 -9.28 2.71
CA ALA A 234 -23.31 -9.23 3.59
C ALA A 234 -23.43 -8.11 4.63
N THR A 235 -22.87 -8.35 5.82
CA THR A 235 -22.80 -7.36 6.90
C THR A 235 -21.35 -7.07 7.24
N LEU A 236 -21.00 -5.77 7.25
CA LEU A 236 -19.73 -5.26 7.76
C LEU A 236 -19.96 -4.72 9.17
N THR A 237 -19.29 -5.26 10.17
CA THR A 237 -19.34 -4.80 11.56
C THR A 237 -18.07 -4.08 11.93
N VAL A 238 -18.19 -2.89 12.49
CA VAL A 238 -17.06 -2.06 12.91
C VAL A 238 -16.54 -2.51 14.27
N VAL A 239 -15.22 -2.59 14.42
CA VAL A 239 -14.53 -2.94 15.66
C VAL A 239 -13.56 -1.81 15.99
N ALA A 240 -13.73 -1.14 17.13
CA ALA A 240 -12.78 -0.11 17.53
C ALA A 240 -11.41 -0.73 17.82
N THR A 241 -10.38 -0.21 17.16
CA THR A 241 -9.00 -0.69 17.28
C THR A 241 -8.00 0.46 17.40
N PRO A 242 -8.15 1.34 18.42
CA PRO A 242 -7.24 2.47 18.62
C PRO A 242 -5.83 1.97 18.92
N GLY A 243 -4.84 2.70 18.43
CA GLY A 243 -3.43 2.36 18.66
C GLY A 243 -2.53 3.04 17.65
N HIS A 244 -2.67 2.67 16.38
CA HIS A 244 -2.00 3.37 15.29
C HIS A 244 -2.44 4.84 15.19
N THR A 245 -3.75 5.04 15.16
CA THR A 245 -4.39 6.33 15.45
C THR A 245 -5.44 6.14 16.53
N SER A 246 -5.84 7.24 17.16
CA SER A 246 -6.81 7.26 18.25
C SER A 246 -8.24 6.91 17.80
N GLU A 247 -8.55 7.12 16.52
CA GLU A 247 -9.85 6.81 15.91
C GLU A 247 -9.88 5.52 15.10
N SER A 248 -8.75 4.81 14.97
CA SER A 248 -8.63 3.60 14.14
C SER A 248 -9.73 2.57 14.44
N VAL A 249 -10.31 2.02 13.37
CA VAL A 249 -11.23 0.88 13.43
C VAL A 249 -10.80 -0.22 12.48
N SER A 250 -11.14 -1.45 12.83
CA SER A 250 -11.12 -2.59 11.93
C SER A 250 -12.55 -2.88 11.45
N VAL A 251 -12.68 -3.51 10.29
CA VAL A 251 -14.00 -3.88 9.73
C VAL A 251 -14.09 -5.39 9.59
N ARG A 252 -15.07 -6.01 10.25
CA ARG A 252 -15.33 -7.46 10.18
C ARG A 252 -16.41 -7.72 9.14
N LEU A 253 -16.11 -8.50 8.10
CA LEU A 253 -17.13 -9.01 7.19
C LEU A 253 -17.70 -10.31 7.74
N ALA A 254 -18.97 -10.30 8.16
CA ALA A 254 -19.63 -11.48 8.70
C ALA A 254 -19.49 -12.70 7.77
N GLY A 255 -19.09 -13.81 8.37
CA GLY A 255 -18.93 -15.12 7.74
C GLY A 255 -19.02 -16.19 8.82
N ASP A 256 -18.63 -17.43 8.51
CA ASP A 256 -18.39 -18.42 9.57
C ASP A 256 -17.16 -17.97 10.42
N ASP A 257 -16.63 -18.85 11.28
CA ASP A 257 -15.49 -18.54 12.17
C ASP A 257 -14.22 -18.02 11.43
N ALA A 258 -14.17 -18.14 10.09
CA ALA A 258 -13.03 -17.81 9.23
C ALA A 258 -13.16 -16.52 8.39
N GLY A 259 -14.27 -15.78 8.48
CA GLY A 259 -14.45 -14.55 7.69
C GLY A 259 -13.33 -13.51 7.94
N PRO A 260 -13.15 -12.51 7.07
CA PRO A 260 -12.04 -11.58 7.18
C PRO A 260 -12.29 -10.45 8.19
N LEU A 261 -11.21 -10.03 8.86
CA LEU A 261 -11.09 -8.80 9.62
C LEU A 261 -10.12 -7.89 8.87
N PHE A 262 -10.64 -6.80 8.31
CA PHE A 262 -9.85 -5.76 7.68
C PHE A 262 -9.26 -4.87 8.77
N THR A 263 -7.96 -5.02 9.05
CA THR A 263 -7.34 -4.46 10.26
C THR A 263 -6.81 -3.04 10.10
N GLY A 264 -6.91 -2.47 8.88
CA GLY A 264 -6.23 -1.23 8.54
C GLY A 264 -4.77 -1.30 8.97
N ASP A 265 -4.32 -0.29 9.70
CA ASP A 265 -2.96 -0.20 10.22
C ASP A 265 -2.83 -0.64 11.69
N THR A 266 -3.76 -1.44 12.19
CA THR A 266 -3.70 -1.99 13.56
C THR A 266 -2.74 -3.19 13.66
N LEU A 267 -2.92 -4.17 12.78
CA LEU A 267 -2.16 -5.42 12.75
C LEU A 267 -1.81 -5.75 11.30
N PHE A 268 -0.53 -6.00 11.05
CA PHE A 268 0.02 -6.37 9.74
C PHE A 268 0.37 -7.86 9.69
N LEU A 269 0.88 -8.32 8.54
CA LEU A 269 1.38 -9.68 8.43
C LEU A 269 2.73 -9.81 9.13
N GLU A 270 3.54 -8.78 9.21
CA GLU A 270 4.94 -8.83 9.65
C GLU A 270 5.19 -7.99 10.90
N GLY A 271 4.12 -7.52 11.55
CA GLY A 271 4.22 -6.71 12.75
C GLY A 271 2.93 -5.94 13.07
N ILE A 272 3.08 -4.77 13.68
CA ILE A 272 1.97 -3.98 14.25
C ILE A 272 1.99 -2.52 13.76
N GLY A 273 0.89 -1.81 13.95
CA GLY A 273 0.79 -0.37 13.73
C GLY A 273 1.83 0.43 14.51
N ARG A 274 2.50 1.39 13.85
CA ARG A 274 3.34 2.34 14.58
C ARG A 274 2.49 3.35 15.39
N PRO A 275 2.83 3.68 16.64
CA PRO A 275 1.99 4.51 17.51
C PRO A 275 2.33 6.01 17.48
N ASP A 276 3.30 6.45 16.69
CA ASP A 276 3.89 7.80 16.80
C ASP A 276 3.44 8.81 15.73
N LEU A 277 2.67 8.40 14.72
CA LEU A 277 2.30 9.29 13.60
C LEU A 277 1.32 10.40 14.01
N GLU A 278 0.29 10.11 14.81
CA GLU A 278 -0.76 11.10 15.10
C GLU A 278 -0.28 12.19 16.08
N ARG A 279 0.39 11.78 17.16
CA ARG A 279 0.71 12.66 18.31
C ARG A 279 2.21 12.88 18.50
N GLY A 280 3.02 12.36 17.59
CA GLY A 280 4.47 12.41 17.70
C GLY A 280 5.04 11.54 18.82
N ASP A 281 6.33 11.70 19.08
CA ASP A 281 7.07 10.94 20.09
C ASP A 281 6.45 11.09 21.50
N GLU A 282 5.87 12.26 21.79
CA GLU A 282 5.24 12.54 23.08
C GLU A 282 3.98 11.70 23.33
N GLY A 283 3.23 11.35 22.27
CA GLY A 283 2.02 10.54 22.36
C GLY A 283 2.23 9.04 22.11
N ALA A 284 3.39 8.65 21.57
CA ALA A 284 3.68 7.28 21.16
C ALA A 284 3.48 6.24 22.26
N ALA A 285 3.84 6.57 23.52
CA ALA A 285 3.68 5.64 24.64
C ALA A 285 2.20 5.34 24.96
N ALA A 286 1.34 6.35 24.94
CA ALA A 286 -0.09 6.18 25.20
C ALA A 286 -0.79 5.45 24.06
N ALA A 287 -0.38 5.74 22.82
CA ALA A 287 -0.85 5.05 21.63
C ALA A 287 -0.40 3.57 21.61
N ALA A 288 0.83 3.27 22.04
CA ALA A 288 1.31 1.89 22.20
C ALA A 288 0.53 1.12 23.28
N GLU A 289 0.19 1.76 24.40
CA GLU A 289 -0.67 1.16 25.44
C GLU A 289 -2.07 0.85 24.90
N ALA A 290 -2.67 1.78 24.15
CA ALA A 290 -3.94 1.55 23.48
C ALA A 290 -3.86 0.40 22.46
N LEU A 291 -2.78 0.34 21.66
CA LEU A 291 -2.57 -0.72 20.69
C LEU A 291 -2.43 -2.09 21.36
N TYR A 292 -1.70 -2.17 22.47
CA TYR A 292 -1.58 -3.41 23.24
C TYR A 292 -2.96 -3.91 23.72
N GLU A 293 -3.75 -3.03 24.34
CA GLU A 293 -5.10 -3.37 24.82
C GLU A 293 -6.03 -3.76 23.65
N THR A 294 -5.94 -3.07 22.52
CA THR A 294 -6.65 -3.39 21.27
C THR A 294 -6.31 -4.79 20.79
N LEU A 295 -5.02 -5.12 20.66
CA LEU A 295 -4.58 -6.42 20.19
C LEU A 295 -5.04 -7.52 21.15
N GLN A 296 -4.79 -7.37 22.46
CA GLN A 296 -5.08 -8.42 23.44
C GLN A 296 -6.57 -8.67 23.67
N ASN A 297 -7.40 -7.61 23.68
CA ASN A 297 -8.81 -7.74 24.05
C ASN A 297 -9.78 -7.77 22.88
N HIS A 298 -9.40 -7.21 21.71
CA HIS A 298 -10.29 -7.10 20.56
C HIS A 298 -9.85 -8.01 19.42
N VAL A 299 -8.60 -7.86 18.95
CA VAL A 299 -8.12 -8.63 17.78
C VAL A 299 -7.88 -10.09 18.15
N LEU A 300 -7.18 -10.36 19.25
CA LEU A 300 -6.90 -11.72 19.74
C LEU A 300 -8.12 -12.39 20.40
N ALA A 301 -9.26 -11.72 20.49
CA ALA A 301 -10.52 -12.36 20.90
C ALA A 301 -11.21 -13.12 19.76
N PHE A 302 -10.84 -12.85 18.50
CA PHE A 302 -11.36 -13.57 17.34
C PHE A 302 -10.81 -15.01 17.24
N PRO A 303 -11.54 -15.94 16.57
CA PRO A 303 -11.05 -17.29 16.31
C PRO A 303 -9.75 -17.32 15.50
N ASP A 304 -8.91 -18.33 15.72
CA ASP A 304 -7.62 -18.50 15.03
C ASP A 304 -7.76 -18.61 13.50
N ASP A 305 -8.90 -19.12 13.01
CA ASP A 305 -9.18 -19.24 11.58
C ASP A 305 -9.59 -17.91 10.92
N THR A 306 -9.79 -16.83 11.69
CA THR A 306 -10.10 -15.49 11.16
C THR A 306 -9.04 -15.04 10.17
N THR A 307 -9.46 -14.62 8.99
CA THR A 307 -8.54 -14.06 7.98
C THR A 307 -8.21 -12.62 8.33
N ILE A 308 -6.94 -12.32 8.62
CA ILE A 308 -6.44 -10.96 8.83
C ILE A 308 -6.04 -10.35 7.49
N ALA A 309 -6.62 -9.19 7.19
CA ALA A 309 -6.44 -8.47 5.93
C ALA A 309 -6.03 -7.01 6.23
N PRO A 310 -4.72 -6.69 6.22
CA PRO A 310 -4.24 -5.36 6.62
C PRO A 310 -4.43 -4.28 5.55
N GLY A 311 -4.27 -3.02 5.95
CA GLY A 311 -4.24 -1.86 5.03
C GLY A 311 -2.90 -1.66 4.32
N HIS A 312 -1.83 -2.26 4.85
CA HIS A 312 -0.48 -2.19 4.28
C HIS A 312 0.28 -3.51 4.39
N TYR A 313 1.33 -3.62 3.59
CA TYR A 313 2.38 -4.62 3.75
C TYR A 313 3.75 -4.00 3.44
N GLY A 314 4.78 -4.47 4.12
CA GLY A 314 6.19 -4.12 3.90
C GLY A 314 6.98 -5.24 3.24
N ASP A 315 8.29 -5.03 3.08
CA ASP A 315 9.17 -5.94 2.33
C ASP A 315 9.20 -7.37 2.90
N ALA A 316 9.10 -7.52 4.22
CA ALA A 316 9.12 -8.82 4.89
C ALA A 316 7.77 -9.58 4.82
N ALA A 317 6.73 -8.96 4.23
CA ALA A 317 5.41 -9.57 4.15
C ALA A 317 5.36 -10.68 3.09
N GLU A 318 4.99 -11.88 3.51
CA GLU A 318 4.80 -13.00 2.59
C GLU A 318 3.38 -12.97 1.99
N SER A 319 3.29 -12.92 0.66
CA SER A 319 2.02 -13.12 -0.06
C SER A 319 1.58 -14.60 -0.02
N ARG A 320 0.26 -14.84 -0.07
CA ARG A 320 -0.33 -16.17 -0.29
C ARG A 320 -0.03 -16.68 -1.70
N ALA A 321 -0.29 -17.96 -1.95
CA ALA A 321 -0.09 -18.58 -3.26
C ALA A 321 -0.92 -17.95 -4.39
N ASP A 322 -2.05 -17.33 -4.06
CA ASP A 322 -2.90 -16.56 -4.98
C ASP A 322 -2.42 -15.11 -5.20
N GLY A 323 -1.34 -14.71 -4.53
CA GLY A 323 -0.75 -13.37 -4.60
C GLY A 323 -1.43 -12.34 -3.69
N THR A 324 -2.38 -12.72 -2.85
CA THR A 324 -2.98 -11.80 -1.87
C THR A 324 -2.17 -11.73 -0.57
N TYR A 325 -2.21 -10.59 0.09
CA TYR A 325 -1.59 -10.36 1.39
C TYR A 325 -2.65 -10.52 2.49
N ALA A 326 -2.73 -11.72 3.04
CA ALA A 326 -3.61 -12.05 4.17
C ALA A 326 -3.08 -13.30 4.88
N ALA A 327 -3.39 -13.46 6.17
CA ALA A 327 -3.01 -14.64 6.94
C ALA A 327 -4.09 -15.01 7.95
N ARG A 328 -4.09 -16.25 8.45
CA ARG A 328 -4.96 -16.61 9.57
C ARG A 328 -4.41 -16.03 10.86
N LEU A 329 -5.29 -15.57 11.74
CA LEU A 329 -4.91 -15.01 13.03
C LEU A 329 -4.06 -15.98 13.86
N GLY A 330 -4.38 -17.27 13.84
CA GLY A 330 -3.58 -18.30 14.54
C GLY A 330 -2.14 -18.39 14.01
N ASP A 331 -1.96 -18.31 12.70
CA ASP A 331 -0.62 -18.31 12.09
C ASP A 331 0.16 -17.04 12.49
N LEU A 332 -0.52 -15.89 12.61
CA LEU A 332 0.09 -14.65 13.12
C LEU A 332 0.51 -14.78 14.59
N ARG A 333 -0.34 -15.34 15.45
CA ARG A 333 -0.04 -15.56 16.88
C ARG A 333 1.21 -16.40 17.10
N ASP A 334 1.45 -17.37 16.23
CA ASP A 334 2.60 -18.28 16.34
C ASP A 334 3.91 -17.62 15.90
N ARG A 335 3.86 -16.62 15.01
CA ARG A 335 5.06 -16.05 14.36
C ARG A 335 5.38 -14.60 14.75
N LEU A 336 4.39 -13.82 15.18
CA LEU A 336 4.57 -12.43 15.61
C LEU A 336 4.83 -12.38 17.11
N GLU A 337 6.06 -12.08 17.50
CA GLU A 337 6.46 -12.03 18.91
C GLU A 337 5.63 -10.99 19.67
N ALA A 338 5.34 -9.83 19.05
CA ALA A 338 4.55 -8.75 19.63
C ALA A 338 3.18 -9.21 20.18
N LEU A 339 2.54 -10.21 19.56
CA LEU A 339 1.22 -10.70 19.99
C LEU A 339 1.27 -11.50 21.30
N SER A 340 2.46 -11.95 21.72
CA SER A 340 2.67 -12.76 22.93
C SER A 340 3.37 -12.01 24.08
N MET A 341 3.87 -10.80 23.80
CA MET A 341 4.55 -9.96 24.79
C MET A 341 3.62 -9.53 25.93
N ASN A 342 4.18 -9.30 27.12
CA ASN A 342 3.46 -8.53 28.14
C ASN A 342 3.48 -7.03 27.81
N ASP A 343 2.61 -6.27 28.47
CA ASP A 343 2.47 -4.81 28.37
C ASP A 343 3.83 -4.07 28.29
N ARG A 344 4.73 -4.35 29.22
CA ARG A 344 6.03 -3.65 29.30
C ARG A 344 6.96 -4.00 28.14
N GLU A 345 6.99 -5.27 27.74
CA GLU A 345 7.79 -5.72 26.58
C GLU A 345 7.24 -5.15 25.29
N PHE A 346 5.92 -5.17 25.12
CA PHE A 346 5.24 -4.61 23.96
C PHE A 346 5.48 -3.11 23.83
N LEU A 347 5.30 -2.33 24.91
CA LEU A 347 5.55 -0.89 24.89
C LEU A 347 7.00 -0.56 24.50
N ALA A 348 7.96 -1.35 24.98
CA ALA A 348 9.36 -1.17 24.62
C ALA A 348 9.58 -1.46 23.13
N HIS A 349 9.05 -2.57 22.62
CA HIS A 349 9.13 -2.97 21.22
C HIS A 349 8.47 -1.93 20.29
N ALA A 350 7.21 -1.58 20.55
CA ALA A 350 6.41 -0.67 19.74
C ALA A 350 6.92 0.79 19.72
N THR A 351 7.84 1.15 20.62
CA THR A 351 8.42 2.51 20.69
C THR A 351 9.94 2.54 20.47
N SER A 352 10.58 1.38 20.28
CA SER A 352 12.00 1.28 19.95
C SER A 352 12.23 1.21 18.44
N ASP A 353 13.28 1.87 17.96
CA ASP A 353 13.74 1.78 16.56
C ASP A 353 12.67 2.10 15.49
N LEU A 354 11.77 3.04 15.80
CA LEU A 354 10.76 3.51 14.85
C LEU A 354 11.41 4.14 13.59
N PRO A 355 10.96 3.76 12.39
CA PRO A 355 11.46 4.36 11.16
C PRO A 355 11.14 5.86 11.11
N PRO A 356 11.91 6.65 10.33
CA PRO A 356 11.57 8.05 10.10
C PRO A 356 10.12 8.22 9.67
N ARG A 357 9.47 9.28 10.13
CA ARG A 357 8.13 9.61 9.63
C ARG A 357 8.21 9.97 8.15
N PRO A 358 7.20 9.61 7.34
CA PRO A 358 7.12 10.10 5.96
C PRO A 358 7.16 11.63 5.94
N SER A 359 7.93 12.27 5.05
CA SER A 359 8.05 13.74 5.04
C SER A 359 6.73 14.46 4.75
N ASN A 360 5.79 13.77 4.10
CA ASN A 360 4.53 14.32 3.60
C ASN A 360 3.33 14.04 4.53
N HIS A 361 3.51 13.30 5.62
CA HIS A 361 2.40 12.77 6.43
C HIS A 361 1.44 13.85 6.95
N GLU A 362 1.95 14.97 7.48
CA GLU A 362 1.11 16.05 7.98
C GLU A 362 0.20 16.64 6.90
N ARG A 363 0.71 16.74 5.67
CA ARG A 363 -0.01 17.28 4.52
C ARG A 363 -1.07 16.32 4.01
N ILE A 364 -0.74 15.02 4.00
CA ILE A 364 -1.70 13.95 3.67
C ILE A 364 -2.83 13.91 4.70
N VAL A 365 -2.51 13.95 6.00
CA VAL A 365 -3.52 14.01 7.08
C VAL A 365 -4.41 15.26 6.92
N ALA A 366 -3.82 16.42 6.62
CA ALA A 366 -4.61 17.63 6.38
C ALA A 366 -5.55 17.51 5.16
N ALA A 367 -5.11 16.84 4.10
CA ALA A 367 -5.95 16.57 2.93
C ALA A 367 -7.09 15.59 3.26
N ASN A 368 -6.78 14.52 4.00
CA ASN A 368 -7.71 13.47 4.42
C ASN A 368 -8.73 13.97 5.46
N LEU A 369 -8.39 14.99 6.24
CA LEU A 369 -9.35 15.72 7.09
C LEU A 369 -10.14 16.78 6.33
N GLY A 370 -9.82 17.05 5.06
CA GLY A 370 -10.49 18.05 4.24
C GLY A 370 -10.05 19.50 4.49
N HIS A 371 -8.94 19.72 5.19
CA HIS A 371 -8.36 21.05 5.41
C HIS A 371 -7.52 21.55 4.24
N GLU A 372 -7.00 20.65 3.41
CA GLU A 372 -6.25 20.97 2.21
C GLU A 372 -6.91 20.36 0.97
N ALA A 373 -7.11 21.19 -0.06
CA ALA A 373 -7.46 20.72 -1.39
C ALA A 373 -6.16 20.47 -2.17
N ILE A 374 -5.95 19.21 -2.54
CA ILE A 374 -4.79 18.76 -3.31
C ILE A 374 -5.30 18.32 -4.68
N ASP A 375 -4.64 18.68 -5.78
CA ASP A 375 -4.97 18.16 -7.11
C ASP A 375 -4.36 16.78 -7.35
N ASP A 376 -4.72 16.11 -8.43
CA ASP A 376 -4.31 14.71 -8.66
C ASP A 376 -2.80 14.59 -8.88
N GLU A 377 -2.16 15.59 -9.50
CA GLU A 377 -0.70 15.65 -9.69
C GLU A 377 0.03 15.77 -8.35
N THR A 378 -0.40 16.71 -7.50
CA THR A 378 0.20 16.87 -6.17
C THR A 378 -0.06 15.67 -5.28
N ALA A 379 -1.25 15.05 -5.34
CA ALA A 379 -1.56 13.86 -4.57
C ALA A 379 -0.63 12.71 -4.96
N PHE A 380 -0.45 12.47 -6.26
CA PHE A 380 0.47 11.46 -6.76
C PHE A 380 1.90 11.70 -6.25
N GLU A 381 2.41 12.93 -6.32
CA GLU A 381 3.75 13.27 -5.82
C GLU A 381 3.93 13.05 -4.30
N LEU A 382 2.88 13.29 -3.51
CA LEU A 382 2.92 13.10 -2.06
C LEU A 382 2.98 11.62 -1.68
N GLU A 383 2.45 10.75 -2.54
CA GLU A 383 2.30 9.30 -2.40
C GLU A 383 3.43 8.50 -3.08
N LEU A 384 4.49 9.16 -3.54
CA LEU A 384 5.64 8.50 -4.15
C LEU A 384 6.57 7.90 -3.08
N GLY A 385 6.85 6.61 -3.24
CA GLY A 385 7.76 5.85 -2.39
C GLY A 385 7.05 4.86 -1.45
N PRO A 386 7.82 4.05 -0.71
CA PRO A 386 7.28 3.05 0.20
C PRO A 386 6.67 3.70 1.44
N ASN A 387 5.56 3.12 1.92
CA ASN A 387 4.92 3.53 3.16
C ASN A 387 5.62 2.89 4.36
N ASN A 388 5.77 3.66 5.44
CA ASN A 388 6.43 3.21 6.69
C ASN A 388 5.43 3.27 7.86
N CYS A 389 4.33 2.51 7.75
CA CYS A 389 3.26 2.47 8.74
C CYS A 389 3.40 1.33 9.77
N ALA A 390 4.28 0.35 9.52
CA ALA A 390 4.49 -0.80 10.38
C ALA A 390 5.72 -0.66 11.29
N VAL A 391 5.63 -1.30 12.47
CA VAL A 391 6.78 -1.75 13.26
C VAL A 391 6.92 -3.24 13.01
N ALA A 392 8.01 -3.64 12.36
CA ALA A 392 8.29 -5.04 12.05
C ALA A 392 8.74 -5.81 13.30
N ASP A 393 8.30 -7.08 13.40
CA ASP A 393 8.74 -8.02 14.43
C ASP A 393 10.15 -8.59 14.17
#